data_AF-A0A358M303-F1
#
_entry.id   AF-A0A358M303-F1
#
_cell.length_a   1.000
_cell.length_b   1.000
_cell.length_c   1.000
_cell.angle_alpha   90.00
_cell.angle_beta   90.00
_cell.angle_gamma   90.00
#
_symmetry.space_group_name_H-M   'P 1'
#
loop_
_entity.id
_entity.type
_entity.pdbx_description
1 polymer ?
#
loop_
_entity_poly.entity_id
_entity_poly.type
_entity_poly.pdbx_seq_one_letter_code
_entity_poly.pdbx_strand_id
1 'polypeptide(L)' 'LDSNPEFTSSVLTAYARAAWRLSQKGSCGCMTVLDIAPALLHPEAPEELRKKLL' A
#
# COMPACT_ATOMS: atom_id res chain seq x y z
N LEU A 1 -1.18 20.27 2.44
CA LEU A 1 -1.98 19.36 3.29
C LEU A 1 -3.09 20.19 3.88
N ASP A 2 -4.20 20.30 3.15
CA ASP A 2 -5.28 21.21 3.57
C ASP A 2 -6.10 20.59 4.71
N SER A 3 -6.05 19.25 4.84
CA SER A 3 -6.58 18.47 5.97
C SER A 3 -5.61 17.35 6.35
N ASN A 4 -4.97 17.46 7.53
CA ASN A 4 -4.07 16.43 8.05
C ASN A 4 -4.78 15.09 8.37
N PRO A 5 -6.00 15.10 8.96
CA PRO A 5 -6.75 13.86 9.19
C PRO A 5 -7.10 13.12 7.90
N GLU A 6 -7.50 13.84 6.85
CA GLU A 6 -7.83 13.23 5.55
C GLU A 6 -6.61 12.64 4.86
N PHE A 7 -5.48 13.35 4.89
CA PHE A 7 -4.24 12.84 4.35
C PHE A 7 -3.80 11.56 5.08
N THR A 8 -3.82 11.59 6.41
CA THR A 8 -3.47 10.43 7.23
C THR A 8 -4.40 9.25 6.91
N SER A 9 -5.70 9.48 6.82
CA SER A 9 -6.69 8.44 6.50
C SER A 9 -6.50 7.86 5.08
N SER A 10 -6.09 8.70 4.13
CA SER A 10 -5.76 8.27 2.77
C SER A 10 -4.54 7.35 2.76
N VAL A 11 -3.50 7.68 3.53
CA VAL A 11 -2.33 6.81 3.72
C VAL A 11 -2.74 5.49 4.37
N LEU A 12 -3.52 5.51 5.46
CA LEU A 12 -4.01 4.29 6.12
C LEU A 12 -4.78 3.38 5.16
N THR A 13 -5.63 3.95 4.30
CA THR A 13 -6.41 3.19 3.31
C THR A 13 -5.49 2.52 2.27
N ALA A 14 -4.43 3.19 1.83
CA ALA A 14 -3.43 2.58 0.94
C ALA A 14 -2.67 1.43 1.61
N TYR A 15 -2.29 1.57 2.88
CA TYR A 15 -1.62 0.51 3.64
C TYR A 15 -2.53 -0.68 3.98
N ALA A 16 -3.84 -0.46 4.17
CA ALA A 16 -4.81 -1.53 4.34
C ALA A 16 -4.83 -2.49 3.14
N ARG A 17 -4.66 -1.96 1.91
CA ARG A 17 -4.52 -2.78 0.69
C ARG A 17 -3.28 -3.66 0.73
N ALA A 18 -2.14 -3.12 1.17
CA ALA A 18 -0.92 -3.89 1.31
C ALA A 18 -1.06 -4.99 2.37
N ALA A 19 -1.63 -4.66 3.54
CA ALA A 19 -1.89 -5.63 4.61
C ALA A 19 -2.79 -6.78 4.13
N TRP A 20 -3.85 -6.48 3.39
CA TRP A 20 -4.72 -7.49 2.79
C TRP A 20 -3.95 -8.40 1.81
N ARG A 21 -3.19 -7.83 0.87
CA ARG A 21 -2.39 -8.62 -0.10
C ARG A 21 -1.35 -9.52 0.58
N LEU A 22 -0.73 -9.04 1.65
CA LEU A 22 0.26 -9.81 2.42
C LEU A 22 -0.41 -10.95 3.20
N SER A 23 -1.59 -10.69 3.78
CA SER A 23 -2.40 -11.72 4.44
C SER A 23 -2.80 -12.83 3.46
N GLN A 24 -3.20 -12.50 2.23
CA GLN A 24 -3.50 -13.48 1.17
C GLN A 24 -2.28 -14.35 0.78
N LYS A 25 -1.07 -13.87 1.04
CA LYS A 25 0.19 -14.62 0.82
C LYS A 25 0.66 -15.39 2.07
N GLY A 26 -0.13 -15.40 3.15
CA GLY A 26 0.19 -16.07 4.40
C GLY A 26 1.17 -15.30 5.31
N SER A 27 1.49 -14.04 4.99
CA SER A 27 2.32 -13.21 5.87
C SER A 27 1.53 -12.78 7.11
N CYS A 28 2.17 -12.83 8.27
CA CYS A 28 1.62 -12.37 9.55
C CYS A 28 2.70 -11.71 10.41
N GLY A 29 2.29 -10.94 11.42
CA GLY A 29 3.20 -10.21 12.32
C GLY A 29 3.09 -8.69 12.18
N CYS A 30 3.94 -7.99 12.92
CA CYS A 30 4.03 -6.53 12.87
C CYS A 30 4.95 -6.09 11.72
N MET A 31 4.51 -5.09 10.96
CA MET A 31 5.28 -4.48 9.87
C MET A 31 5.19 -2.96 9.97
N THR A 32 6.25 -2.30 9.54
CA THR A 32 6.35 -0.85 9.41
C THR A 32 6.35 -0.45 7.94
N VAL A 33 6.31 0.84 7.66
CA VAL A 33 6.39 1.38 6.30
C VAL A 33 7.68 0.96 5.56
N LEU A 34 8.73 0.60 6.30
CA LEU A 34 10.01 0.15 5.75
C LEU A 34 9.95 -1.27 5.18
N ASP A 35 8.94 -2.05 5.57
CA ASP A 35 8.76 -3.45 5.17
C ASP A 35 7.82 -3.58 3.94
N ILE A 36 7.15 -2.50 3.55
CA ILE A 36 6.09 -2.51 2.54
C ILE A 36 6.59 -1.96 1.21
N ALA A 37 6.71 -2.84 0.21
CA ALA A 37 7.03 -2.42 -1.16
C ALA A 37 5.94 -1.46 -1.72
N PRO A 38 6.30 -0.31 -2.34
CA PRO A 38 5.34 0.67 -2.84
C PRO A 38 4.30 0.10 -3.81
N ALA A 39 4.66 -0.92 -4.60
CA ALA A 39 3.74 -1.58 -5.53
C ALA A 39 2.54 -2.25 -4.81
N LEU A 40 2.67 -2.62 -3.54
CA LEU A 40 1.57 -3.19 -2.75
C LEU A 40 0.51 -2.15 -2.38
N LEU A 41 0.87 -0.87 -2.38
CA LEU A 41 -0.03 0.25 -2.07
C LEU A 41 -0.92 0.61 -3.25
N HIS A 42 -0.52 0.31 -4.49
CA HIS A 42 -1.27 0.70 -5.68
C HIS A 42 -2.36 -0.33 -6.04
N PRO A 43 -3.57 0.10 -6.46
CA PRO A 43 -4.65 -0.83 -6.84
C PRO A 43 -4.37 -1.59 -8.13
N GLU A 44 -3.63 -0.99 -9.07
CA GLU A 44 -3.34 -1.62 -10.37
C GLU A 44 -2.42 -2.84 -10.27
N ALA A 45 -2.43 -3.64 -11.34
CA ALA A 45 -1.53 -4.78 -11.49
C ALA A 45 -0.06 -4.34 -11.63
N PRO A 46 0.91 -5.18 -11.23
CA PRO A 46 2.33 -4.86 -11.35
C PRO A 46 2.77 -4.48 -12.78
N GLU A 47 2.19 -5.11 -13.79
CA GLU A 47 2.48 -4.86 -15.21
C GLU A 47 2.06 -3.46 -15.63
N GLU A 48 0.84 -3.04 -15.25
CA GLU A 48 0.32 -1.71 -15.53
C GLU A 48 1.09 -0.62 -14.78
N LEU A 49 1.46 -0.90 -13.52
CA LEU A 49 2.24 0.02 -12.72
C LEU A 49 3.61 0.30 -13.34
N ARG A 50 4.30 -0.74 -13.80
CA ARG A 50 5.57 -0.60 -14.54
C ARG A 50 5.38 0.23 -15.80
N LYS A 51 4.36 -0.09 -16.62
CA LYS A 51 4.10 0.64 -17.88
C LYS A 51 3.86 2.14 -17.69
N LYS A 52 3.23 2.55 -16.58
CA LYS A 52 2.82 3.94 -16.35
C LYS A 52 3.84 4.77 -15.57
N LEU A 53 4.57 4.14 -14.65
CA LEU A 53 5.40 4.85 -13.65
C LEU A 53 6.89 4.46 -13.68
N LEU A 54 7.33 3.59 -14.60
CA LEU A 54 8.74 3.20 -14.79
C LEU A 54 9.10 3.19 -16.28
#